data_AF-A0A8T5P3X0-F1
#
_entry.id   AF-A0A8T5P3X0-F1
#
_cell.length_a   1.000
_cell.length_b   1.000
_cell.length_c   1.000
_cell.angle_alpha   90.00
_cell.angle_beta   90.00
_cell.angle_gamma   90.00
#
_symmetry.space_group_name_H-M   'P 1'
#
loop_
_entity.id
_entity.type
_entity.pdbx_description
1 polymer ?
#
loop_
_entity_poly.entity_id
_entity_poly.type
_entity_poly.pdbx_seq_one_letter_code
_entity_poly.pdbx_strand_id
1 'polypeptide(L)'
;MPDNNRSLKYIILFLSVLLIASSLYSYGQIKLQDETISSLSTISENQKQTISLLEQNISRLEQNLSSTERSLKNETQTRQGLEKEIINLTTVAKSDYAVMAVDENDKGHLIPLEIIIKSGKGNLFLNVANVIVDETLQSSAQTAILVARSVSRKSLSDKDVLINIEAPVQEQKVSISGGSAGAAMTLAAMAAIQGKTLRNDVLITGTIREDHTIGRIGSPRAKALAAKENGAVMFLVPAGQVSEVGDAGIEVRGVATIEAAAGYALE
;
A
#
# COMPACT_ATOMS: atom_id res chain seq x y z
N MET A 1 -53.00 95.18 21.97
CA MET A 1 -52.29 93.89 21.97
C MET A 1 -52.58 93.20 20.65
N PRO A 2 -51.56 92.81 19.88
CA PRO A 2 -51.74 92.45 18.48
C PRO A 2 -52.42 91.08 18.31
N ASP A 3 -52.92 90.87 17.09
CA ASP A 3 -53.72 89.79 16.52
C ASP A 3 -53.14 88.36 16.71
N ASN A 4 -52.98 87.91 17.96
CA ASN A 4 -52.31 86.64 18.33
C ASN A 4 -53.04 85.39 17.81
N ASN A 5 -54.34 85.50 17.54
CA ASN A 5 -55.17 84.40 17.04
C ASN A 5 -55.00 84.17 15.53
N ARG A 6 -54.60 85.19 14.77
CA ARG A 6 -54.23 85.03 13.35
C ARG A 6 -52.84 84.41 13.20
N SER A 7 -51.83 84.84 13.97
CA SER A 7 -50.49 84.26 13.87
C SER A 7 -50.46 82.78 14.30
N LEU A 8 -51.20 82.40 15.35
CA LEU A 8 -51.34 81.02 15.80
C LEU A 8 -51.98 80.12 14.72
N LYS A 9 -52.99 80.62 14.00
CA LYS A 9 -53.60 79.90 12.87
C LYS A 9 -52.63 79.69 11.70
N TYR A 10 -51.78 80.67 11.39
CA TYR A 10 -50.75 80.51 10.36
C TYR A 10 -49.66 79.51 10.76
N ILE A 11 -49.26 79.49 12.03
CA ILE A 11 -48.29 78.51 12.56
C ILE A 11 -48.86 77.10 12.48
N ILE A 12 -50.12 76.89 12.89
CA ILE A 12 -50.80 75.59 12.81
C ILE A 12 -50.94 75.13 11.36
N LEU A 13 -51.33 76.03 10.44
CA LEU A 13 -51.42 75.73 9.01
C LEU A 13 -50.05 75.32 8.45
N PHE A 14 -49.00 76.07 8.76
CA PHE A 14 -47.63 75.77 8.34
C PHE A 14 -47.16 74.41 8.90
N LEU A 15 -47.40 74.14 10.18
CA LEU A 15 -47.05 72.87 10.82
C LEU A 15 -47.82 71.69 10.19
N SER A 16 -49.09 71.88 9.83
CA SER A 16 -49.90 70.87 9.16
C SER A 16 -49.41 70.57 7.75
N VAL A 17 -49.01 71.60 6.99
CA VAL A 17 -48.41 71.44 5.65
C VAL A 17 -47.05 70.73 5.76
N LEU A 18 -46.25 71.05 6.77
CA LEU A 18 -44.97 70.40 7.03
C LEU A 18 -45.16 68.92 7.38
N LEU A 19 -46.19 68.58 8.17
CA LEU A 19 -46.56 67.21 8.54
C LEU A 19 -47.07 66.40 7.32
N ILE A 20 -47.84 67.04 6.44
CA ILE A 20 -48.31 66.44 5.19
C ILE A 20 -47.12 66.20 4.25
N ALA A 21 -46.21 67.17 4.11
CA ALA A 21 -45.03 67.03 3.28
C ALA A 21 -44.07 65.93 3.78
N SER A 22 -43.85 65.83 5.10
CA SER A 22 -43.00 64.79 5.68
C SER A 22 -43.63 63.40 5.53
N SER A 23 -44.95 63.27 5.74
CA SER A 23 -45.67 62.01 5.54
C SER A 23 -45.69 61.58 4.07
N LEU A 24 -45.83 62.51 3.12
CA LEU A 24 -45.68 62.23 1.68
C LEU A 24 -44.26 61.77 1.32
N TYR A 25 -43.23 62.42 1.88
CA TYR A 25 -41.84 62.01 1.69
C TYR A 25 -41.58 60.59 2.24
N SER A 26 -42.04 60.31 3.46
CA SER A 26 -41.96 58.99 4.07
C SER A 26 -42.72 57.93 3.27
N TYR A 27 -43.90 58.25 2.73
CA TYR A 27 -44.67 57.33 1.88
C TYR A 27 -43.92 56.96 0.60
N GLY A 28 -43.26 57.93 -0.05
CA GLY A 28 -42.42 57.66 -1.22
C GLY A 28 -41.25 56.72 -0.92
N GLN A 29 -40.61 56.89 0.24
CA GLN A 29 -39.52 56.02 0.69
C GLN A 29 -39.98 54.60 1.01
N ILE A 30 -41.13 54.45 1.67
CA ILE A 30 -41.73 53.13 1.96
C ILE A 30 -42.04 52.38 0.67
N LYS A 31 -42.61 53.06 -0.33
CA LYS A 31 -42.91 52.44 -1.62
C LYS A 31 -41.67 51.91 -2.35
N LEU A 32 -40.57 52.66 -2.33
CA LEU A 32 -39.29 52.23 -2.91
C LEU A 32 -38.69 51.03 -2.15
N GLN A 33 -38.82 51.03 -0.82
CA GLN A 33 -38.40 49.89 0.00
C GLN A 33 -39.24 48.64 -0.30
N ASP A 34 -40.56 48.78 -0.46
CA ASP A 34 -41.45 47.66 -0.81
C ASP A 34 -41.09 47.05 -2.18
N GLU A 35 -40.78 47.87 -3.19
CA GLU A 35 -40.31 47.39 -4.50
C GLU A 35 -38.97 46.63 -4.38
N THR A 36 -38.05 47.15 -3.57
CA THR A 36 -36.74 46.52 -3.31
C THR A 36 -36.93 45.18 -2.61
N ILE A 37 -37.76 45.13 -1.56
CA ILE A 37 -38.07 43.90 -0.81
C ILE A 37 -38.71 42.85 -1.71
N SER A 38 -39.65 43.25 -2.57
CA SER A 38 -40.27 42.35 -3.55
C SER A 38 -39.25 41.72 -4.52
N SER A 39 -38.32 42.53 -5.03
CA SER A 39 -37.25 42.05 -5.91
C SER A 39 -36.29 41.09 -5.19
N LEU A 40 -35.89 41.41 -3.95
CA LEU A 40 -35.03 40.56 -3.12
C LEU A 40 -35.71 39.25 -2.74
N SER A 41 -37.02 39.28 -2.45
CA SER A 41 -37.81 38.07 -2.20
C SER A 41 -37.81 37.15 -3.41
N THR A 42 -37.95 37.70 -4.62
CA THR A 42 -37.94 36.93 -5.87
C THR A 42 -36.56 36.29 -6.11
N ILE A 43 -35.48 37.05 -5.90
CA ILE A 43 -34.11 36.54 -6.02
C ILE A 43 -33.84 35.43 -5.01
N SER A 44 -34.24 35.63 -3.75
CA SER A 44 -34.10 34.62 -2.69
C SER A 44 -34.83 33.33 -3.04
N GLU A 45 -36.05 33.41 -3.58
CA GLU A 45 -36.80 32.24 -3.99
C GLU A 45 -36.14 31.49 -5.16
N ASN A 46 -35.63 32.22 -6.17
CA ASN A 46 -34.86 31.62 -7.28
C ASN A 46 -33.56 30.95 -6.78
N GLN A 47 -32.88 31.56 -5.81
CA GLN A 47 -31.69 30.98 -5.18
C GLN A 47 -32.02 29.69 -4.43
N LYS A 48 -33.13 29.64 -3.68
CA LYS A 48 -33.58 28.40 -3.01
C LYS A 48 -33.83 27.28 -4.01
N GLN A 49 -34.49 27.57 -5.14
CA GLN A 49 -34.70 26.59 -6.20
C GLN A 49 -33.38 26.07 -6.79
N THR A 50 -32.42 26.98 -7.00
CA THR A 50 -31.08 26.63 -7.51
C THR A 50 -30.34 25.73 -6.53
N ILE A 51 -30.37 26.04 -5.23
CA ILE A 51 -29.76 25.22 -4.18
C ILE A 51 -30.39 23.83 -4.15
N SER A 52 -31.72 23.74 -4.19
CA SER A 52 -32.42 22.45 -4.21
C SER A 52 -32.05 21.59 -5.43
N LEU A 53 -31.89 22.20 -6.61
CA LEU A 53 -31.43 21.50 -7.81
C LEU A 53 -29.98 21.02 -7.66
N LEU A 54 -29.10 21.85 -7.12
CA LEU A 54 -27.69 21.49 -6.88
C LEU A 54 -27.58 20.34 -5.88
N GLU A 55 -28.36 20.35 -4.79
CA GLU A 55 -28.44 19.25 -3.81
C GLU A 55 -28.88 17.95 -4.47
N GLN A 56 -29.89 17.99 -5.35
CA GLN A 56 -30.33 16.82 -6.10
C GLN A 56 -29.23 16.28 -7.03
N ASN A 57 -28.50 17.17 -7.71
CA ASN A 57 -27.39 16.78 -8.59
C ASN A 57 -26.24 16.16 -7.80
N ILE A 58 -25.88 16.72 -6.64
CA ILE A 58 -24.87 16.15 -5.74
C ILE A 58 -25.28 14.74 -5.32
N SER A 59 -26.53 14.55 -4.88
CA SER A 59 -27.03 13.24 -4.46
C SER A 59 -26.96 12.20 -5.59
N ARG A 60 -27.32 12.58 -6.84
CA ARG A 60 -27.19 11.70 -8.01
C ARG A 60 -25.73 11.36 -8.32
N LEU A 61 -24.82 12.33 -8.21
CA LEU A 61 -23.39 12.11 -8.45
C LEU A 61 -22.79 11.17 -7.41
N GLU A 62 -23.16 11.32 -6.13
CA GLU A 62 -22.74 10.41 -5.06
C GLU A 62 -23.23 8.97 -5.32
N GLN A 63 -24.47 8.81 -5.78
CA GLN A 63 -25.00 7.49 -6.16
C GLN A 63 -24.24 6.87 -7.33
N ASN A 64 -23.94 7.67 -8.36
CA ASN A 64 -23.16 7.22 -9.52
C ASN A 64 -21.72 6.88 -9.13
N LEU A 65 -21.10 7.65 -8.23
CA LEU A 65 -19.77 7.36 -7.71
C LEU A 65 -19.78 6.02 -6.96
N SER A 66 -20.74 5.82 -6.06
CA SER A 66 -20.84 4.57 -5.30
C SER A 66 -21.10 3.35 -6.20
N SER A 67 -21.90 3.47 -7.25
CA SER A 67 -22.12 2.37 -8.20
C SER A 67 -20.89 2.08 -9.07
N THR A 68 -20.15 3.12 -9.43
CA THR A 68 -18.87 3.00 -10.17
C THR A 68 -17.81 2.32 -9.31
N GLU A 69 -17.67 2.72 -8.04
CA GLU A 69 -16.76 2.10 -7.08
C GLU A 69 -17.04 0.60 -6.89
N ARG A 70 -18.32 0.22 -6.79
CA ARG A 70 -18.72 -1.19 -6.70
C ARG A 70 -18.35 -1.97 -7.97
N SER A 71 -18.61 -1.39 -9.13
CA SER A 71 -18.25 -2.00 -10.42
C SER A 71 -16.74 -2.20 -10.54
N LEU A 72 -15.96 -1.17 -10.20
CA LEU A 72 -14.50 -1.23 -10.20
C LEU A 72 -13.99 -2.31 -9.23
N LYS A 73 -14.58 -2.40 -8.03
CA LYS A 73 -14.22 -3.44 -7.06
C LYS A 73 -14.49 -4.85 -7.60
N ASN A 74 -15.64 -5.07 -8.23
CA ASN A 74 -15.99 -6.37 -8.82
C ASN A 74 -15.07 -6.72 -9.99
N GLU A 75 -14.76 -5.76 -10.87
CA GLU A 75 -13.84 -5.96 -11.98
C GLU A 75 -12.42 -6.28 -11.49
N THR A 76 -11.96 -5.56 -10.46
CA THR A 76 -10.66 -5.81 -9.83
C THR A 76 -10.59 -7.23 -9.25
N GLN A 77 -11.62 -7.68 -8.53
CA GLN A 77 -11.70 -9.05 -8.00
C GLN A 77 -11.70 -10.09 -9.12
N THR A 78 -12.43 -9.83 -10.20
CA THR A 78 -12.49 -10.72 -11.37
C THR A 78 -11.11 -10.84 -12.02
N ARG A 79 -10.41 -9.71 -12.21
CA ARG A 79 -9.05 -9.69 -12.75
C ARG A 79 -8.06 -10.46 -11.87
N GLN A 80 -8.12 -10.27 -10.55
CA GLN A 80 -7.29 -11.04 -9.61
C GLN A 80 -7.54 -12.55 -9.70
N GLY A 81 -8.81 -12.97 -9.89
CA GLY A 81 -9.16 -14.37 -10.10
C GLY A 81 -8.55 -14.94 -11.39
N LEU A 82 -8.73 -14.21 -12.50
CA LEU A 82 -8.18 -14.60 -13.81
C LEU A 82 -6.66 -14.64 -13.82
N GLU A 83 -6.00 -13.69 -13.14
CA GLU A 83 -4.54 -13.69 -13.02
C GLU A 83 -4.02 -14.94 -12.30
N LYS A 84 -4.69 -15.37 -11.22
CA LYS A 84 -4.35 -16.62 -10.53
C LYS A 84 -4.54 -17.84 -11.44
N GLU A 85 -5.62 -17.87 -12.21
CA GLU A 85 -5.88 -18.97 -13.15
C GLU A 85 -4.83 -19.03 -14.27
N ILE A 86 -4.49 -17.88 -14.87
CA ILE A 86 -3.43 -17.78 -15.88
C ILE A 86 -2.09 -18.22 -15.31
N ILE A 87 -1.74 -17.80 -14.09
CA ILE A 87 -0.52 -18.25 -13.42
C ILE A 87 -0.55 -19.77 -13.30
N ASN A 88 -1.62 -20.35 -12.78
CA ASN A 88 -1.73 -21.80 -12.61
C ASN A 88 -1.60 -22.57 -13.95
N LEU A 89 -2.21 -22.07 -15.02
CA LEU A 89 -2.15 -22.68 -16.35
C LEU A 89 -0.78 -22.53 -17.05
N THR A 90 -0.03 -21.47 -16.74
CA THR A 90 1.27 -21.18 -17.38
C THR A 90 2.46 -21.59 -16.54
N THR A 91 2.24 -22.04 -15.30
CA THR A 91 3.29 -22.47 -14.37
C THR A 91 4.01 -23.70 -14.93
N VAL A 92 5.32 -23.56 -15.05
CA VAL A 92 6.25 -24.62 -15.48
C VAL A 92 6.91 -25.26 -14.27
N ALA A 93 7.26 -24.46 -13.27
CA ALA A 93 7.85 -24.93 -12.03
C ALA A 93 7.51 -23.97 -10.89
N LYS A 94 7.47 -24.52 -9.68
CA LYS A 94 7.22 -23.77 -8.46
C LYS A 94 8.13 -24.30 -7.34
N SER A 95 8.57 -23.41 -6.46
CA SER A 95 9.21 -23.75 -5.19
C SER A 95 8.64 -22.90 -4.08
N ASP A 96 8.34 -23.53 -2.95
CA ASP A 96 7.99 -22.86 -1.69
C ASP A 96 9.19 -22.94 -0.74
N TYR A 97 9.43 -21.87 0.00
CA TYR A 97 10.48 -21.76 1.00
C TYR A 97 10.15 -20.62 1.97
N ALA A 98 11.14 -20.07 2.67
CA ALA A 98 10.94 -18.95 3.57
C ALA A 98 12.15 -18.00 3.64
N VAL A 99 11.88 -16.76 4.05
CA VAL A 99 12.87 -15.73 4.35
C VAL A 99 12.80 -15.35 5.82
N MET A 100 13.97 -15.08 6.40
CA MET A 100 14.08 -14.63 7.79
C MET A 100 14.00 -13.12 7.88
N ALA A 101 13.12 -12.62 8.74
CA ALA A 101 12.87 -11.21 8.96
C ALA A 101 13.01 -10.86 10.44
N VAL A 102 13.02 -9.56 10.75
CA VAL A 102 13.03 -9.07 12.14
C VAL A 102 12.03 -7.92 12.29
N ASP A 103 11.42 -7.80 13.47
CA ASP A 103 10.59 -6.63 13.80
C ASP A 103 11.41 -5.53 14.51
N GLU A 104 10.73 -4.46 14.89
CA GLU A 104 11.31 -3.30 15.59
C GLU A 104 11.94 -3.64 16.96
N ASN A 105 11.60 -4.78 17.55
CA ASN A 105 12.13 -5.25 18.83
C ASN A 105 13.26 -6.27 18.66
N ASP A 106 13.83 -6.39 17.45
CA ASP A 106 14.84 -7.38 17.08
C ASP A 106 14.37 -8.83 17.29
N LYS A 107 13.05 -9.08 17.27
CA LYS A 107 12.50 -10.43 17.29
C LYS A 107 12.45 -10.97 15.86
N GLY A 108 12.93 -12.20 15.68
CA GLY A 108 12.92 -12.86 14.38
C GLY A 108 11.55 -13.38 13.98
N HIS A 109 11.28 -13.40 12.68
CA HIS A 109 10.05 -13.93 12.07
C HIS A 109 10.38 -14.73 10.82
N LEU A 110 9.58 -15.76 10.55
CA LEU A 110 9.64 -16.54 9.31
C LEU A 110 8.56 -16.04 8.36
N ILE A 111 8.95 -15.62 7.15
CA ILE A 111 8.02 -15.15 6.12
C ILE A 111 8.01 -16.13 4.94
N PRO A 112 6.84 -16.58 4.48
CA PRO A 112 6.74 -17.41 3.28
C PRO A 112 7.37 -16.76 2.05
N LEU A 113 8.10 -17.57 1.29
CA LEU A 113 8.69 -17.21 0.00
C LEU A 113 8.23 -18.22 -1.04
N GLU A 114 7.65 -17.73 -2.11
CA GLU A 114 7.23 -18.56 -3.25
C GLU A 114 7.94 -18.06 -4.52
N ILE A 115 8.50 -19.01 -5.28
CA ILE A 115 9.05 -18.78 -6.61
C ILE A 115 8.21 -19.53 -7.62
N ILE A 116 7.64 -18.82 -8.58
CA ILE A 116 6.90 -19.39 -9.70
C ILE A 116 7.65 -19.08 -11.00
N ILE A 117 7.92 -20.11 -11.78
CA ILE A 117 8.48 -20.00 -13.12
C ILE A 117 7.37 -20.35 -14.10
N LYS A 118 7.07 -19.43 -15.02
CA LYS A 118 6.05 -19.61 -16.05
C LYS A 118 6.60 -19.30 -17.43
N SER A 119 5.95 -19.78 -18.48
CA SER A 119 6.30 -19.40 -19.86
C SER A 119 6.16 -17.88 -20.04
N GLY A 120 7.16 -17.24 -20.64
CA GLY A 120 7.26 -15.78 -20.67
C GLY A 120 8.37 -15.23 -21.57
N LYS A 121 8.87 -14.04 -21.25
CA LYS A 121 9.88 -13.32 -22.04
C LYS A 121 11.16 -13.03 -21.25
N GLY A 122 11.35 -13.67 -20.10
CA GLY A 122 12.52 -13.45 -19.25
C GLY A 122 12.33 -12.33 -18.23
N ASN A 123 11.10 -11.96 -17.90
CA ASN A 123 10.83 -10.91 -16.93
C ASN A 123 10.91 -11.43 -15.49
N LEU A 124 11.32 -10.55 -14.59
CA LEU A 124 11.27 -10.77 -13.15
C LEU A 124 10.18 -9.89 -12.54
N PHE A 125 9.22 -10.53 -11.87
CA PHE A 125 8.18 -9.87 -11.09
C PHE A 125 8.42 -10.14 -9.62
N LEU A 126 8.42 -9.08 -8.82
CA LEU A 126 8.57 -9.16 -7.37
C LEU A 126 7.27 -8.64 -6.75
N ASN A 127 6.57 -9.51 -6.04
CA ASN A 127 5.40 -9.17 -5.25
C ASN A 127 5.75 -9.22 -3.77
N VAL A 128 5.42 -8.15 -3.05
CA VAL A 128 5.72 -7.99 -1.63
C VAL A 128 4.48 -7.44 -0.94
N ALA A 129 4.04 -8.12 0.12
CA ALA A 129 2.86 -7.72 0.88
C ALA A 129 3.07 -7.88 2.39
N ASN A 130 2.46 -6.96 3.15
CA ASN A 130 2.45 -6.93 4.62
C ASN A 130 3.83 -6.91 5.31
N VAL A 131 4.89 -6.50 4.61
CA VAL A 131 6.26 -6.47 5.14
C VAL A 131 6.99 -5.19 4.72
N ILE A 132 7.81 -4.64 5.62
CA ILE A 132 8.70 -3.53 5.30
C ILE A 132 9.94 -4.07 4.60
N VAL A 133 10.31 -3.47 3.47
CA VAL A 133 11.49 -3.85 2.70
C VAL A 133 12.34 -2.62 2.42
N ASP A 134 13.65 -2.82 2.38
CA ASP A 134 14.59 -1.78 1.97
C ASP A 134 14.75 -1.70 0.44
N GLU A 135 15.45 -0.67 -0.03
CA GLU A 135 15.71 -0.43 -1.45
C GLU A 135 16.55 -1.53 -2.13
N THR A 136 17.19 -2.40 -1.35
CA THR A 136 18.08 -3.45 -1.87
C THR A 136 17.35 -4.75 -2.22
N LEU A 137 16.07 -4.90 -1.86
CA LEU A 137 15.34 -6.14 -2.14
C LEU A 137 15.24 -6.42 -3.65
N GLN A 138 14.97 -5.39 -4.45
CA GLN A 138 14.83 -5.55 -5.91
C GLN A 138 16.14 -6.00 -6.56
N SER A 139 17.27 -5.37 -6.19
CA SER A 139 18.59 -5.78 -6.71
C SER A 139 18.98 -7.16 -6.20
N SER A 140 18.66 -7.49 -4.94
CA SER A 140 18.90 -8.82 -4.36
C SER A 140 18.11 -9.91 -5.08
N ALA A 141 16.85 -9.62 -5.47
CA ALA A 141 16.02 -10.53 -6.26
C ALA A 141 16.63 -10.76 -7.66
N GLN A 142 17.10 -9.71 -8.33
CA GLN A 142 17.77 -9.83 -9.64
C GLN A 142 19.04 -10.67 -9.53
N THR A 143 19.90 -10.39 -8.55
CA THR A 143 21.13 -11.16 -8.30
C THR A 143 20.81 -12.61 -7.97
N ALA A 144 19.78 -12.87 -7.15
CA ALA A 144 19.37 -14.23 -6.81
C ALA A 144 18.99 -15.04 -8.05
N ILE A 145 18.21 -14.48 -8.97
CA ILE A 145 17.85 -15.17 -10.22
C ILE A 145 19.06 -15.34 -11.15
N LEU A 146 19.94 -14.34 -11.24
CA LEU A 146 21.18 -14.45 -12.02
C LEU A 146 22.07 -15.58 -11.52
N VAL A 147 22.32 -15.63 -10.21
CA VAL A 147 23.12 -16.68 -9.57
C VAL A 147 22.45 -18.05 -9.69
N ALA A 148 21.14 -18.14 -9.43
CA ALA A 148 20.41 -19.40 -9.56
C ALA A 148 20.50 -19.98 -10.98
N ARG A 149 20.43 -19.12 -12.01
CA ARG A 149 20.64 -19.50 -13.42
C ARG A 149 22.07 -19.95 -13.69
N SER A 150 23.05 -19.20 -13.19
CA SER A 150 24.48 -19.50 -13.33
C SER A 150 24.81 -20.90 -12.77
N VAL A 151 24.41 -21.15 -11.53
CA VAL A 151 24.64 -22.43 -10.83
C VAL A 151 23.89 -23.57 -11.49
N SER A 152 22.62 -23.35 -11.86
CA SER A 152 21.79 -24.40 -12.47
C SER A 152 22.12 -24.68 -13.94
N ARG A 153 22.92 -23.81 -14.58
CA ARG A 153 23.26 -23.85 -16.02
C ARG A 153 22.03 -23.96 -16.93
N LYS A 154 20.92 -23.31 -16.54
CA LYS A 154 19.67 -23.27 -17.32
C LYS A 154 19.33 -21.84 -17.72
N SER A 155 18.85 -21.68 -18.95
CA SER A 155 18.30 -20.41 -19.42
C SER A 155 16.87 -20.22 -18.91
N LEU A 156 16.53 -18.97 -18.60
CA LEU A 156 15.17 -18.51 -18.31
C LEU A 156 14.73 -17.43 -19.32
N SER A 157 15.37 -17.33 -20.48
CA SER A 157 15.06 -16.30 -21.49
C SER A 157 13.62 -16.37 -22.02
N ASP A 158 13.03 -17.56 -22.03
CA ASP A 158 11.64 -17.84 -22.43
C ASP A 158 10.71 -18.02 -21.21
N LYS A 159 11.16 -17.64 -20.01
CA LYS A 159 10.43 -17.87 -18.77
C LYS A 159 10.38 -16.62 -17.91
N ASP A 160 9.19 -16.26 -17.45
CA ASP A 160 9.05 -15.23 -16.45
C ASP A 160 9.19 -15.86 -15.06
N VAL A 161 9.84 -15.14 -14.14
CA VAL A 161 10.00 -15.52 -12.74
C VAL A 161 9.18 -14.58 -11.88
N LEU A 162 8.32 -15.15 -11.05
CA LEU A 162 7.57 -14.42 -10.04
C LEU A 162 8.14 -14.80 -8.68
N ILE A 163 8.52 -13.80 -7.90
CA ILE A 163 8.93 -13.94 -6.51
C ILE A 163 7.83 -13.33 -5.66
N ASN A 164 7.22 -14.12 -4.79
CA ASN A 164 6.17 -13.68 -3.89
C ASN A 164 6.68 -13.79 -2.44
N ILE A 165 6.68 -12.66 -1.75
CA ILE A 165 7.04 -12.56 -0.32
C ILE A 165 5.89 -11.86 0.39
N GLU A 166 5.08 -12.64 1.08
CA GLU A 166 3.89 -12.14 1.76
C GLU A 166 3.93 -12.54 3.23
N ALA A 167 4.06 -11.54 4.11
CA ALA A 167 3.96 -11.79 5.53
C ALA A 167 2.49 -12.01 5.93
N PRO A 168 2.22 -12.89 6.92
CA PRO A 168 0.92 -12.93 7.57
C PRO A 168 0.57 -11.56 8.15
N VAL A 169 -0.70 -11.16 8.09
CA VAL A 169 -1.17 -9.92 8.70
C VAL A 169 -0.95 -10.00 10.21
N GLN A 170 -0.11 -9.12 10.74
CA GLN A 170 0.28 -9.06 12.15
C GLN A 170 0.21 -7.61 12.66
N GLU A 171 0.08 -7.44 13.97
CA GLU A 171 0.06 -6.11 14.61
C GLU A 171 1.42 -5.40 14.51
N GLN A 172 2.51 -6.17 14.61
CA GLN A 172 3.87 -5.66 14.54
C GLN A 172 4.37 -5.60 13.10
N LYS A 173 5.05 -4.51 12.74
CA LYS A 173 5.66 -4.36 11.41
C LYS A 173 6.94 -5.18 11.35
N VAL A 174 6.90 -6.25 10.57
CA VAL A 174 8.07 -7.07 10.29
C VAL A 174 8.87 -6.42 9.13
N SER A 175 10.19 -6.45 9.23
CA SER A 175 11.11 -5.90 8.24
C SER A 175 12.06 -6.97 7.69
N ILE A 176 12.18 -7.02 6.37
CA ILE A 176 13.22 -7.76 5.68
C ILE A 176 14.27 -6.75 5.24
N SER A 177 15.49 -6.86 5.77
CA SER A 177 16.62 -6.25 5.07
C SER A 177 16.83 -7.02 3.77
N GLY A 178 16.60 -6.35 2.64
CA GLY A 178 16.46 -6.95 1.31
C GLY A 178 17.66 -7.80 0.92
N GLY A 179 18.87 -7.33 1.27
CA GLY A 179 20.09 -8.11 1.15
C GLY A 179 19.99 -9.46 1.83
N SER A 180 19.51 -9.52 3.07
CA SER A 180 19.55 -10.75 3.89
C SER A 180 18.64 -11.90 3.43
N ALA A 181 17.73 -11.63 2.48
CA ALA A 181 16.87 -12.62 1.83
C ALA A 181 17.51 -13.21 0.56
N GLY A 182 18.63 -12.66 0.08
CA GLY A 182 19.26 -13.03 -1.18
C GLY A 182 19.59 -14.52 -1.29
N ALA A 183 20.21 -15.11 -0.26
CA ALA A 183 20.54 -16.54 -0.27
C ALA A 183 19.29 -17.44 -0.30
N ALA A 184 18.24 -17.09 0.44
CA ALA A 184 16.99 -17.84 0.45
C ALA A 184 16.25 -17.76 -0.90
N MET A 185 16.16 -16.57 -1.49
CA MET A 185 15.62 -16.39 -2.85
C MET A 185 16.41 -17.19 -3.89
N THR A 186 17.73 -17.25 -3.75
CA THR A 186 18.59 -18.00 -4.67
C THR A 186 18.35 -19.50 -4.56
N LEU A 187 18.26 -20.06 -3.33
CA LEU A 187 17.95 -21.48 -3.14
C LEU A 187 16.57 -21.85 -3.67
N ALA A 188 15.54 -21.06 -3.38
CA ALA A 188 14.18 -21.27 -3.89
C ALA A 188 14.13 -21.21 -5.42
N ALA A 189 14.84 -20.27 -6.02
CA ALA A 189 14.95 -20.19 -7.47
C ALA A 189 15.72 -21.39 -8.06
N MET A 190 16.81 -21.83 -7.44
CA MET A 190 17.54 -23.04 -7.85
C MET A 190 16.63 -24.28 -7.80
N ALA A 191 15.86 -24.44 -6.73
CA ALA A 191 14.90 -25.53 -6.57
C ALA A 191 13.88 -25.55 -7.73
N ALA A 192 13.23 -24.41 -7.98
CA ALA A 192 12.26 -24.27 -9.06
C ALA A 192 12.88 -24.51 -10.45
N ILE A 193 14.08 -23.97 -10.73
CA ILE A 193 14.78 -24.14 -12.01
C ILE A 193 15.17 -25.61 -12.23
N GLN A 194 15.62 -26.28 -11.17
CA GLN A 194 16.13 -27.65 -11.25
C GLN A 194 15.01 -28.71 -11.15
N GLY A 195 13.83 -28.34 -10.69
CA GLY A 195 12.76 -29.29 -10.37
C GLY A 195 13.06 -30.10 -9.12
N LYS A 196 13.76 -29.49 -8.16
CA LYS A 196 14.16 -30.08 -6.89
C LYS A 196 13.29 -29.57 -5.75
N THR A 197 13.25 -30.32 -4.66
CA THR A 197 12.54 -29.93 -3.44
C THR A 197 13.49 -29.33 -2.43
N LEU A 198 13.05 -28.29 -1.72
CA LEU A 198 13.77 -27.75 -0.58
C LEU A 198 13.34 -28.46 0.69
N ARG A 199 14.31 -28.75 1.54
CA ARG A 199 14.09 -29.24 2.89
C ARG A 199 13.45 -28.16 3.75
N ASN A 200 12.27 -28.46 4.29
CA ASN A 200 11.55 -27.54 5.16
C ASN A 200 12.20 -27.39 6.55
N ASP A 201 13.06 -28.32 6.94
CA ASP A 201 13.78 -28.32 8.23
C ASP A 201 15.15 -27.62 8.16
N VAL A 202 15.53 -27.09 6.99
CA VAL A 202 16.76 -26.32 6.79
C VAL A 202 16.38 -24.92 6.33
N LEU A 203 16.75 -23.91 7.12
CA LEU A 203 16.51 -22.50 6.80
C LEU A 203 17.83 -21.76 6.60
N ILE A 204 17.81 -20.68 5.82
CA ILE A 204 19.02 -19.88 5.51
C ILE A 204 18.75 -18.38 5.62
N THR A 205 19.79 -17.64 5.98
CA THR A 205 19.86 -16.19 5.78
C THR A 205 21.22 -15.79 5.23
N GLY A 206 21.28 -14.70 4.47
CA GLY A 206 22.53 -14.26 3.86
C GLY A 206 22.29 -13.33 2.68
N THR A 207 23.17 -12.36 2.47
CA THR A 207 23.21 -11.66 1.18
C THR A 207 23.80 -12.54 0.11
N ILE A 208 23.41 -12.32 -1.15
CA ILE A 208 23.96 -13.05 -2.29
C ILE A 208 24.68 -12.08 -3.21
N ARG A 209 25.85 -12.49 -3.69
CA ARG A 209 26.63 -11.75 -4.69
C ARG A 209 26.71 -12.55 -5.99
N GLU A 210 27.01 -11.85 -7.08
CA GLU A 210 27.14 -12.46 -8.42
C GLU A 210 28.22 -13.53 -8.52
N ASP A 211 29.24 -13.49 -7.64
CA ASP A 211 30.29 -14.51 -7.51
C ASP A 211 29.86 -15.74 -6.67
N HIS A 212 28.56 -15.85 -6.39
CA HIS A 212 27.91 -16.91 -5.63
C HIS A 212 28.19 -16.88 -4.11
N THR A 213 28.95 -15.89 -3.62
CA THR A 213 29.29 -15.80 -2.21
C THR A 213 28.13 -15.31 -1.36
N ILE A 214 28.05 -15.86 -0.14
CA ILE A 214 27.04 -15.49 0.86
C ILE A 214 27.65 -14.44 1.80
N GLY A 215 27.05 -13.25 1.83
CA GLY A 215 27.51 -12.12 2.64
C GLY A 215 26.76 -11.95 3.96
N ARG A 216 27.33 -11.08 4.82
CA ARG A 216 26.90 -10.86 6.20
C ARG A 216 25.49 -10.26 6.30
N ILE A 217 24.85 -10.51 7.42
CA ILE A 217 23.48 -10.05 7.75
C ILE A 217 23.42 -9.44 9.14
N GLY A 218 22.36 -8.66 9.39
CA GLY A 218 22.00 -8.20 10.73
C GLY A 218 21.21 -9.25 11.51
N SER A 219 21.35 -9.20 12.83
CA SER A 219 20.60 -9.99 13.82
C SER A 219 20.59 -11.51 13.58
N PRO A 220 21.77 -12.16 13.41
CA PRO A 220 21.86 -13.60 13.15
C PRO A 220 21.21 -14.44 14.26
N ARG A 221 21.37 -14.04 15.52
CA ARG A 221 20.78 -14.73 16.68
C ARG A 221 19.26 -14.69 16.68
N ALA A 222 18.66 -13.52 16.47
CA ALA A 222 17.20 -13.36 16.41
C ALA A 222 16.57 -14.24 15.32
N LYS A 223 17.20 -14.27 14.14
CA LYS A 223 16.76 -15.11 13.02
C LYS A 223 16.93 -16.60 13.31
N ALA A 224 18.03 -17.01 13.94
CA ALA A 224 18.21 -18.41 14.32
C ALA A 224 17.18 -18.90 15.35
N LEU A 225 16.82 -18.06 16.32
CA LEU A 225 15.75 -18.36 17.29
C LEU A 225 14.40 -18.53 16.58
N ALA A 226 14.07 -17.63 15.66
CA ALA A 226 12.84 -17.75 14.87
C ALA A 226 12.83 -19.00 13.97
N ALA A 227 13.97 -19.37 13.37
CA ALA A 227 14.09 -20.60 12.60
C ALA A 227 13.77 -21.83 13.47
N LYS A 228 14.34 -21.88 14.68
CA LYS A 228 14.05 -22.93 15.66
C LYS A 228 12.59 -22.97 16.10
N GLU A 229 12.00 -21.81 16.40
CA GLU A 229 10.59 -21.70 16.80
C GLU A 229 9.65 -22.20 15.71
N ASN A 230 10.06 -22.11 14.43
CA ASN A 230 9.34 -22.64 13.29
C ASN A 230 9.73 -24.10 12.93
N GLY A 231 10.44 -24.80 13.83
CA GLY A 231 10.73 -26.23 13.68
C GLY A 231 11.91 -26.58 12.79
N ALA A 232 12.74 -25.60 12.40
CA ALA A 232 13.98 -25.92 11.69
C ALA A 232 14.94 -26.71 12.58
N VAL A 233 15.58 -27.72 11.99
CA VAL A 233 16.63 -28.51 12.63
C VAL A 233 18.00 -27.87 12.37
N MET A 234 18.17 -27.24 11.22
CA MET A 234 19.41 -26.60 10.80
C MET A 234 19.18 -25.17 10.31
N PHE A 235 20.05 -24.27 10.74
CA PHE A 235 20.07 -22.87 10.29
C PHE A 235 21.41 -22.52 9.64
N LEU A 236 21.35 -22.17 8.36
CA LEU A 236 22.48 -21.78 7.55
C LEU A 236 22.70 -20.27 7.66
N VAL A 237 23.91 -19.88 8.04
CA VAL A 237 24.32 -18.46 8.18
C VAL A 237 25.59 -18.20 7.38
N PRO A 238 25.91 -16.94 7.08
CA PRO A 238 27.19 -16.60 6.44
C PRO A 238 28.36 -17.15 7.26
N ALA A 239 29.35 -17.77 6.61
CA ALA A 239 30.42 -18.52 7.28
C ALA A 239 31.11 -17.78 8.44
N GLY A 240 31.25 -16.46 8.34
CA GLY A 240 31.86 -15.61 9.38
C GLY A 240 30.95 -15.18 10.53
N GLN A 241 29.70 -15.66 10.61
CA GLN A 241 28.71 -15.23 11.61
C GLN A 241 28.17 -16.37 12.48
N VAL A 242 28.75 -17.57 12.42
CA VAL A 242 28.32 -18.71 13.25
C VAL A 242 28.41 -18.38 14.75
N SER A 243 29.50 -17.74 15.18
CA SER A 243 29.69 -17.33 16.58
C SER A 243 28.70 -16.24 17.04
N GLU A 244 28.20 -15.42 16.12
CA GLU A 244 27.23 -14.35 16.42
C GLU A 244 25.83 -14.88 16.72
N VAL A 245 25.53 -16.11 16.28
CA VAL A 245 24.29 -16.80 16.67
C VAL A 245 24.34 -17.21 18.14
N GLY A 246 25.50 -17.66 18.61
CA GLY A 246 25.69 -18.22 19.95
C GLY A 246 24.86 -19.49 20.17
N ASP A 247 24.60 -19.84 21.44
CA ASP A 247 23.71 -20.96 21.76
C ASP A 247 22.25 -20.53 21.55
N ALA A 248 21.66 -21.01 20.47
CA ALA A 248 20.24 -20.86 20.14
C ALA A 248 19.49 -22.20 20.27
N GLY A 249 20.18 -23.30 20.60
CA GLY A 249 19.63 -24.66 20.64
C GLY A 249 19.03 -25.15 19.31
N ILE A 250 19.66 -24.78 18.19
CA ILE A 250 19.45 -25.29 16.82
C ILE A 250 20.83 -25.54 16.21
N GLU A 251 20.96 -26.48 15.28
CA GLU A 251 22.22 -26.69 14.58
C GLU A 251 22.50 -25.50 13.66
N VAL A 252 23.63 -24.80 13.87
CA VAL A 252 24.03 -23.66 13.05
C VAL A 252 25.21 -24.05 12.17
N ARG A 253 25.10 -23.83 10.87
CA ARG A 253 26.18 -24.10 9.90
C ARG A 253 26.56 -22.84 9.15
N GLY A 254 27.87 -22.59 9.07
CA GLY A 254 28.43 -21.51 8.28
C GLY A 254 28.58 -21.91 6.83
N VAL A 255 27.99 -21.16 5.91
CA VAL A 255 28.09 -21.37 4.46
C VAL A 255 28.71 -20.16 3.78
N ALA A 256 29.68 -20.40 2.89
CA ALA A 256 30.40 -19.35 2.17
C ALA A 256 29.82 -19.09 0.77
N THR A 257 29.24 -20.11 0.14
CA THR A 257 28.65 -20.01 -1.20
C THR A 257 27.29 -20.69 -1.26
N ILE A 258 26.49 -20.34 -2.27
CA ILE A 258 25.17 -20.91 -2.45
C ILE A 258 25.19 -22.39 -2.81
N GLU A 259 26.24 -22.89 -3.49
CA GLU A 259 26.39 -24.31 -3.80
C GLU A 259 26.61 -25.15 -2.54
N ALA A 260 27.40 -24.61 -1.59
CA ALA A 260 27.57 -25.25 -0.30
C ALA A 260 26.24 -25.29 0.47
N ALA A 261 25.47 -24.20 0.46
CA ALA A 261 24.14 -24.15 1.08
C ALA A 261 23.15 -25.14 0.41
N ALA A 262 23.17 -25.20 -0.93
CA ALA A 262 22.34 -26.12 -1.71
C ALA A 262 22.60 -27.58 -1.33
N GLY A 263 23.83 -27.96 -1.01
CA GLY A 263 24.17 -29.32 -0.54
C GLY A 263 23.50 -29.72 0.77
N TYR A 264 23.05 -28.76 1.59
CA TYR A 264 22.29 -29.05 2.82
C TYR A 264 20.78 -29.00 2.62
N ALA A 265 20.31 -28.14 1.70
CA ALA A 265 18.90 -27.75 1.61
C ALA A 265 18.14 -28.35 0.42
N LEU A 266 18.81 -28.70 -0.69
CA LEU A 266 18.14 -29.25 -1.89
C LEU A 266 18.17 -30.78 -1.91
N GLU A 267 17.02 -31.37 -2.24
CA GLU A 267 16.82 -32.79 -2.54
C GLU A 267 16.56 -33.02 -4.04
#